data_AF-A0A7X1LES2-F1
#
_entry.id   AF-A0A7X1LES2-F1
#
_cell.length_a   1.000
_cell.length_b   1.000
_cell.length_c   1.000
_cell.angle_alpha   90.00
_cell.angle_beta   90.00
_cell.angle_gamma   90.00
#
_symmetry.space_group_name_H-M   'P 1'
#
loop_
_entity.id
_entity.type
_entity.pdbx_description
1 polymer ?
#
loop_
_entity_poly.entity_id
_entity_poly.type
_entity_poly.pdbx_seq_one_letter_code
_entity_poly.pdbx_strand_id
1 'polypeptide(L)'
;MTSILTNHSAITALQTLRSLASDLQGTQERVSSGLRVAIASDNAAYWSISTTMRSDSQAISATADALGLGAAKVDTAYAGMTSVIKVLTDFQARLVAATEEGVDKAKVQAELDQMKDQVKSVADSASFSGQNWLTTDIADIYDVNINKTHVLSSFVRDANGGVSTKSMTVDLSEISLFNSTGGGLLQKDPRDIETIAGMRRLWSEIDGAKVWGPRTGGASAATLPDRVFSGPLDLTGVGDAITFDVTVDRDEPSHGISPPYHPGKTTTGVTIDKAFLDTHFPSWNGVINDYRDFERALDRALTLANTGATTGLYPKYPSGTVPDKYYLQTLQNSGLDGSYIEISNLTSQVTAGSHGLGNTSAQAPRGSQMTLPFNDFEVFRDGEDPDGIEVTFSFYVNSESPKTYSFDRTYVNNLLGKTDGTVSSSAEMVTLLTSLMQADWPDVIISDTGTGVSMVLDPLADRRAGSGSRIGFSDITVSHEPIPTIDFMNIDIVQNPDWVRTYINYMETATARVVDAAATLGALQTRIDMQAEFAARLAASIDSGIGRLVDADMNEESTRLKALQSQQQLAIQALSISNSAPDMISQLFR
;
A
#
# COMPACT_ATOMS: atom_id res chain seq x y z
N MET A 1 -2.29 38.92 100.00
CA MET A 1 -1.01 38.38 100.51
C MET A 1 -0.11 38.06 99.33
N THR A 2 0.92 38.86 99.12
CA THR A 2 2.03 38.55 98.22
C THR A 2 2.97 37.57 98.95
N SER A 3 3.06 36.33 98.46
CA SER A 3 3.98 35.32 99.01
C SER A 3 5.40 35.58 98.50
N ILE A 4 6.38 35.70 99.38
CA ILE A 4 7.81 35.81 99.01
C ILE A 4 8.33 34.48 98.43
N LEU A 5 7.72 33.36 98.80
CA LEU A 5 8.10 32.01 98.35
C LEU A 5 7.55 31.65 96.97
N THR A 6 6.51 32.36 96.49
CA THR A 6 5.84 32.08 95.22
C THR A 6 5.58 33.40 94.48
N ASN A 7 6.52 33.80 93.63
CA ASN A 7 6.40 35.00 92.81
C ASN A 7 5.47 34.74 91.62
N HIS A 8 4.17 35.00 91.82
CA HIS A 8 3.15 34.73 90.81
C HIS A 8 3.37 35.54 89.52
N SER A 9 3.87 36.78 89.61
CA SER A 9 4.15 37.61 88.43
C SER A 9 5.33 37.09 87.62
N ALA A 10 6.37 36.53 88.28
CA ALA A 10 7.48 35.88 87.58
C ALA A 10 7.07 34.55 86.95
N ILE A 11 6.18 33.78 87.57
CA ILE A 11 5.64 32.54 87.00
C ILE A 11 4.84 32.84 85.72
N THR A 12 3.95 33.84 85.76
CA THR A 12 3.19 34.26 84.59
C THR A 12 4.11 34.80 83.49
N ALA A 13 5.10 35.63 83.82
CA ALA A 13 6.10 36.11 82.86
C ALA A 13 6.93 34.97 82.24
N LEU A 14 7.27 33.95 83.02
CA LEU A 14 7.98 32.76 82.55
C LEU A 14 7.10 31.89 81.65
N GLN A 15 5.80 31.74 81.94
CA GLN A 15 4.85 31.06 81.07
C GLN A 15 4.71 31.79 79.73
N THR A 16 4.61 33.12 79.75
CA THR A 16 4.62 33.95 78.54
C THR A 16 5.93 33.80 77.76
N LEU A 17 7.09 33.80 78.44
CA LEU A 17 8.39 33.62 77.80
C LEU A 17 8.54 32.23 77.16
N ARG A 18 8.03 31.17 77.82
CA ARG A 18 8.01 29.81 77.27
C ARG A 18 7.10 29.72 76.03
N SER A 19 5.95 30.40 76.05
CA SER A 19 5.07 30.51 74.87
C SER A 19 5.78 31.23 73.73
N LEU A 20 6.37 32.41 73.99
CA LEU A 20 7.11 33.18 72.98
C LEU A 20 8.32 32.43 72.42
N ALA A 21 9.04 31.67 73.27
CA ALA A 21 10.14 30.83 72.82
C ALA A 21 9.66 29.70 71.90
N SER A 22 8.54 29.06 72.24
CA SER A 22 7.91 28.04 71.38
C SER A 22 7.42 28.62 70.05
N ASP A 23 6.79 29.79 70.07
CA ASP A 23 6.31 30.47 68.86
C ASP A 23 7.48 30.94 67.97
N LEU A 24 8.54 31.48 68.60
CA LEU A 24 9.76 31.88 67.92
C LEU A 24 10.45 30.69 67.26
N GLN A 25 10.54 29.55 67.95
CA GLN A 25 11.09 28.32 67.40
C GLN A 25 10.26 27.86 66.19
N GLY A 26 8.93 27.82 66.30
CA GLY A 26 8.07 27.41 65.18
C GLY A 26 8.17 28.34 63.96
N THR A 27 8.18 29.67 64.16
CA THR A 27 8.40 30.60 63.04
C THR A 27 9.83 30.50 62.49
N GLN A 28 10.84 30.24 63.32
CA GLN A 28 12.21 30.01 62.85
C GLN A 28 12.34 28.75 62.00
N GLU A 29 11.63 27.67 62.37
CA GLU A 29 11.55 26.44 61.59
C GLU A 29 10.83 26.66 60.24
N ARG A 30 9.74 27.42 60.21
CA ARG A 30 9.04 27.80 58.96
C ARG A 30 9.89 28.70 58.07
N VAL A 31 10.58 29.69 58.63
CA VAL A 31 11.53 30.55 57.88
C VAL A 31 12.72 29.73 57.36
N SER A 32 13.20 28.75 58.13
CA SER A 32 14.33 27.91 57.73
C SER A 32 13.95 26.88 56.67
N SER A 33 12.75 26.30 56.75
CA SER A 33 12.27 25.29 55.81
C SER A 33 11.60 25.89 54.58
N GLY A 34 11.15 27.15 54.66
CA GLY A 34 10.31 27.80 53.66
C GLY A 34 8.88 27.24 53.60
N LEU A 35 8.51 26.32 54.50
CA LEU A 35 7.23 25.61 54.49
C LEU A 35 6.39 26.01 55.70
N ARG A 36 5.13 26.36 55.44
CA ARG A 36 4.09 26.53 56.46
C ARG A 36 3.62 25.18 57.02
N VAL A 37 3.62 24.13 56.19
CA VAL A 37 3.27 22.76 56.56
C VAL A 37 4.42 21.85 56.15
N ALA A 38 5.32 21.54 57.09
CA ALA A 38 6.50 20.71 56.83
C ALA A 38 6.25 19.25 57.21
N ILE A 39 5.57 19.02 58.33
CA ILE A 39 5.30 17.70 58.91
C ILE A 39 3.80 17.47 59.12
N ALA A 40 3.39 16.21 59.25
CA ALA A 40 1.98 15.84 59.39
C ALA A 40 1.29 16.45 60.63
N SER A 41 2.05 16.77 61.68
CA SER A 41 1.52 17.43 62.88
C SER A 41 1.15 18.90 62.66
N ASP A 42 1.70 19.57 61.63
CA ASP A 42 1.39 20.97 61.33
C ASP A 42 -0.02 21.09 60.74
N ASN A 43 -0.34 20.22 59.78
CA ASN A 43 -1.69 20.04 59.24
C ASN A 43 -1.76 18.71 58.46
N ALA A 44 -2.38 17.69 59.05
CA ALA A 44 -2.42 16.34 58.47
C ALA A 44 -3.07 16.30 57.08
N ALA A 45 -4.12 17.09 56.84
CA ALA A 45 -4.83 17.10 55.56
C ALA A 45 -3.97 17.73 54.45
N TYR A 46 -3.43 18.94 54.67
CA TYR A 46 -2.58 19.61 53.67
C TYR A 46 -1.26 18.88 53.46
N TRP A 47 -0.69 18.28 54.51
CA TRP A 47 0.52 17.47 54.38
C TRP A 47 0.27 16.20 53.55
N SER A 48 -0.84 15.49 53.77
CA SER A 48 -1.18 14.29 53.00
C SER A 48 -1.45 14.60 51.52
N ILE A 49 -2.21 15.67 51.24
CA ILE A 49 -2.52 16.11 49.88
C ILE A 49 -1.25 16.53 49.16
N SER A 50 -0.43 17.40 49.77
CA SER A 50 0.81 17.89 49.17
C SER A 50 1.85 16.78 48.98
N THR A 51 1.93 15.80 49.88
CA THR A 51 2.83 14.64 49.72
C THR A 51 2.41 13.77 48.52
N THR A 52 1.11 13.55 48.36
CA THR A 52 0.58 12.83 47.19
C THR A 52 0.85 13.61 45.90
N MET A 53 0.59 14.92 45.90
CA MET A 53 0.89 15.79 44.77
C MET A 53 2.39 15.83 44.44
N ARG A 54 3.29 15.84 45.44
CA ARG A 54 4.75 15.76 45.23
C ARG A 54 5.14 14.44 44.58
N SER A 55 4.56 13.34 45.03
CA SER A 55 4.75 12.03 44.40
C SER A 55 4.28 12.02 42.95
N ASP A 56 3.15 12.67 42.66
CA ASP A 56 2.61 12.78 41.31
C ASP A 56 3.50 13.62 40.41
N SER A 57 3.96 14.78 40.91
CA SER A 57 4.92 15.63 40.19
C SER A 57 6.19 14.87 39.83
N GLN A 58 6.79 14.14 40.78
CA GLN A 58 7.97 13.31 40.52
C GLN A 58 7.72 12.22 39.48
N ALA A 59 6.56 11.56 39.53
CA ALA A 59 6.23 10.51 38.57
C ALA A 59 5.97 11.07 37.16
N ILE A 60 5.36 12.26 37.06
CA ILE A 60 5.17 12.97 35.79
C ILE A 60 6.52 13.44 35.24
N SER A 61 7.44 13.93 36.09
CA SER A 61 8.80 14.28 35.66
C SER A 61 9.55 13.06 35.12
N ALA A 62 9.51 11.91 35.81
CA ALA A 62 10.11 10.67 35.31
C ALA A 62 9.47 10.20 33.99
N THR A 63 8.17 10.46 33.80
CA THR A 63 7.48 10.20 32.54
C THR A 63 7.93 11.13 31.43
N ALA A 64 8.16 12.42 31.73
CA ALA A 64 8.73 13.38 30.79
C ALA A 64 10.15 12.99 30.37
N ASP A 65 10.99 12.51 31.30
CA ASP A 65 12.34 12.01 30.98
C ASP A 65 12.28 10.79 30.06
N ALA A 66 11.36 9.84 30.35
CA ALA A 66 11.16 8.66 29.51
C ALA A 66 10.55 8.99 28.14
N LEU A 67 9.68 10.01 28.04
CA LEU A 67 9.23 10.58 26.77
C LEU A 67 10.41 11.17 25.98
N GLY A 68 11.35 11.83 26.65
CA GLY A 68 12.59 12.32 26.03
C GLY A 68 13.48 11.20 25.46
N LEU A 69 13.59 10.07 26.16
CA LEU A 69 14.26 8.87 25.62
C LEU A 69 13.50 8.28 24.42
N GLY A 70 12.17 8.29 24.46
CA GLY A 70 11.31 7.90 23.35
C GLY A 70 11.52 8.79 22.12
N ALA A 71 11.55 10.11 22.32
CA ALA A 71 11.83 11.09 21.27
C ALA A 71 13.19 10.83 20.63
N ALA A 72 14.26 10.69 21.43
CA ALA A 72 15.60 10.44 20.90
C ALA A 72 15.69 9.16 20.03
N LYS A 73 14.91 8.14 20.37
CA LYS A 73 14.83 6.90 19.58
C LYS A 73 14.12 7.11 18.25
N VAL A 74 12.99 7.82 18.26
CA VAL A 74 12.24 8.16 17.04
C VAL A 74 13.07 9.07 16.15
N ASP A 75 13.76 10.06 16.72
CA ASP A 75 14.66 10.97 16.03
C ASP A 75 15.80 10.22 15.33
N THR A 76 16.38 9.21 16.00
CA THR A 76 17.44 8.38 15.43
C THR A 76 16.95 7.61 14.20
N ALA A 77 15.76 6.98 14.31
CA ALA A 77 15.14 6.28 13.18
C ALA A 77 14.77 7.23 12.04
N TYR A 78 14.20 8.40 12.36
CA TYR A 78 13.81 9.42 11.38
C TYR A 78 15.01 9.99 10.62
N ALA A 79 16.12 10.27 11.31
CA ALA A 79 17.36 10.73 10.70
C ALA A 79 17.96 9.66 9.76
N GLY A 80 17.96 8.39 10.19
CA GLY A 80 18.37 7.26 9.35
C GLY A 80 17.52 7.15 8.09
N MET A 81 16.19 7.22 8.24
CA MET A 81 15.23 7.18 7.13
C MET A 81 15.48 8.30 6.12
N THR A 82 15.63 9.54 6.60
CA THR A 82 15.89 10.71 5.75
C THR A 82 17.19 10.56 4.95
N SER A 83 18.24 10.01 5.59
CA SER A 83 19.49 9.73 4.90
C SER A 83 19.34 8.64 3.85
N VAL A 84 18.55 7.59 4.13
CA VAL A 84 18.25 6.53 3.17
C VAL A 84 17.47 7.06 1.96
N ILE A 85 16.43 7.87 2.17
CA ILE A 85 15.66 8.51 1.08
C ILE A 85 16.59 9.24 0.12
N LYS A 86 17.55 10.02 0.64
CA LYS A 86 18.52 10.72 -0.20
C LYS A 86 19.34 9.77 -1.08
N VAL A 87 19.84 8.67 -0.50
CA VAL A 87 20.64 7.68 -1.24
C VAL A 87 19.78 6.94 -2.26
N LEU A 88 18.52 6.63 -1.96
CA LEU A 88 17.59 5.99 -2.91
C LEU A 88 17.30 6.90 -4.11
N THR A 89 17.11 8.21 -3.89
CA THR A 89 16.96 9.19 -4.98
C THR A 89 18.19 9.24 -5.87
N ASP A 90 19.39 9.28 -5.28
CA ASP A 90 20.65 9.24 -6.04
C ASP A 90 20.81 7.91 -6.79
N PHE A 91 20.42 6.78 -6.17
CA PHE A 91 20.43 5.45 -6.77
C PHE A 91 19.51 5.39 -8.01
N GLN A 92 18.30 5.93 -7.91
CA GLN A 92 17.37 6.00 -9.04
C GLN A 92 17.96 6.83 -10.19
N ALA A 93 18.62 7.96 -9.90
CA ALA A 93 19.29 8.76 -10.92
C ALA A 93 20.40 7.97 -11.65
N ARG A 94 21.12 7.09 -10.96
CA ARG A 94 22.12 6.19 -11.58
C ARG A 94 21.49 5.10 -12.44
N LEU A 95 20.37 4.53 -12.03
CA LEU A 95 19.62 3.59 -12.87
C LEU A 95 19.11 4.26 -14.15
N VAL A 96 18.61 5.49 -14.07
CA VAL A 96 18.18 6.27 -15.25
C VAL A 96 19.37 6.54 -16.16
N ALA A 97 20.54 6.91 -15.62
CA ALA A 97 21.74 7.06 -16.44
C ALA A 97 22.15 5.75 -17.15
N ALA A 98 21.89 4.59 -16.54
CA ALA A 98 22.19 3.29 -17.12
C ALA A 98 21.27 2.87 -18.30
N THR A 99 20.19 3.62 -18.58
CA THR A 99 19.33 3.34 -19.74
C THR A 99 19.87 3.91 -21.05
N GLU A 100 20.82 4.86 -20.98
CA GLU A 100 21.41 5.49 -22.16
C GLU A 100 22.32 4.53 -22.96
N GLU A 101 22.24 4.61 -24.29
CA GLU A 101 23.06 3.79 -25.18
C GLU A 101 24.54 4.17 -25.07
N GLY A 102 25.42 3.18 -24.92
CA GLY A 102 26.87 3.39 -24.79
C GLY A 102 27.39 3.59 -23.37
N VAL A 103 26.52 3.54 -22.35
CA VAL A 103 26.95 3.57 -20.93
C VAL A 103 27.53 2.22 -20.50
N ASP A 104 28.65 2.28 -19.78
CA ASP A 104 29.31 1.12 -19.18
C ASP A 104 28.56 0.67 -17.92
N LYS A 105 27.62 -0.27 -18.08
CA LYS A 105 26.78 -0.80 -16.99
C LYS A 105 27.60 -1.43 -15.86
N ALA A 106 28.81 -1.94 -16.12
CA ALA A 106 29.64 -2.51 -15.06
C ALA A 106 30.19 -1.43 -14.11
N LYS A 107 30.56 -0.26 -14.65
CA LYS A 107 30.97 0.87 -13.81
C LYS A 107 29.81 1.45 -13.02
N VAL A 108 28.65 1.59 -13.66
CA VAL A 108 27.44 2.06 -12.95
C VAL A 108 27.05 1.07 -11.86
N GLN A 109 27.09 -0.24 -12.12
CA GLN A 109 26.83 -1.26 -11.09
C GLN A 109 27.75 -1.12 -9.87
N ALA A 110 29.04 -0.84 -10.07
CA ALA A 110 29.96 -0.62 -8.96
C ALA A 110 29.57 0.60 -8.10
N GLU A 111 29.06 1.67 -8.71
CA GLU A 111 28.50 2.82 -7.98
C GLU A 111 27.21 2.44 -7.23
N LEU A 112 26.33 1.67 -7.87
CA LEU A 112 25.09 1.18 -7.25
C LEU A 112 25.38 0.29 -6.05
N ASP A 113 26.34 -0.62 -6.14
CA ASP A 113 26.71 -1.51 -5.03
C ASP A 113 27.26 -0.74 -3.84
N GLN A 114 28.06 0.31 -4.07
CA GLN A 114 28.50 1.20 -2.99
C GLN A 114 27.32 1.92 -2.32
N MET A 115 26.33 2.36 -3.11
CA MET A 115 25.12 2.98 -2.57
C MET A 115 24.26 2.00 -1.78
N LYS A 116 24.18 0.72 -2.21
CA LYS A 116 23.50 -0.33 -1.43
C LYS A 116 24.15 -0.53 -0.07
N ASP A 117 25.47 -0.63 -0.04
CA ASP A 117 26.24 -0.75 1.19
C ASP A 117 26.06 0.48 2.09
N GLN A 118 25.98 1.67 1.50
CA GLN A 118 25.69 2.91 2.25
C GLN A 118 24.29 2.88 2.88
N VAL A 119 23.24 2.50 2.12
CA VAL A 119 21.88 2.36 2.66
C VAL A 119 21.87 1.36 3.81
N LYS A 120 22.47 0.19 3.62
CA LYS A 120 22.56 -0.84 4.67
C LYS A 120 23.30 -0.34 5.90
N SER A 121 24.44 0.32 5.71
CA SER A 121 25.23 0.87 6.82
C SER A 121 24.47 1.95 7.59
N VAL A 122 23.74 2.84 6.90
CA VAL A 122 22.90 3.85 7.56
C VAL A 122 21.81 3.17 8.38
N ALA A 123 21.10 2.21 7.78
CA ALA A 123 20.05 1.45 8.47
C ALA A 123 20.59 0.74 9.71
N ASP A 124 21.72 0.01 9.60
CA ASP A 124 22.35 -0.71 10.72
C ASP A 124 22.86 0.24 11.82
N SER A 125 23.31 1.44 11.46
CA SER A 125 23.83 2.44 12.40
C SER A 125 22.76 3.24 13.15
N ALA A 126 21.50 3.24 12.69
CA ALA A 126 20.36 3.95 13.27
C ALA A 126 19.83 3.26 14.55
N SER A 127 20.74 2.97 15.48
CA SER A 127 20.47 2.30 16.74
C SER A 127 20.58 3.27 17.91
N PHE A 128 19.54 3.30 18.77
CA PHE A 128 19.53 4.05 20.01
C PHE A 128 19.39 3.09 21.21
N SER A 129 20.30 3.18 22.18
CA SER A 129 20.33 2.30 23.36
C SER A 129 20.30 0.79 23.02
N GLY A 130 20.93 0.39 21.91
CA GLY A 130 21.01 -1.00 21.46
C GLY A 130 19.76 -1.51 20.75
N GLN A 131 18.80 -0.64 20.44
CA GLN A 131 17.60 -0.98 19.68
C GLN A 131 17.62 -0.26 18.34
N ASN A 132 17.44 -1.03 17.26
CA ASN A 132 17.30 -0.53 15.90
C ASN A 132 15.86 -0.78 15.42
N TRP A 133 15.23 0.23 14.85
CA TRP A 133 13.88 0.13 14.26
C TRP A 133 13.89 0.03 12.74
N LEU A 134 14.99 0.43 12.10
CA LEU A 134 15.14 0.37 10.65
C LEU A 134 15.62 -1.02 10.22
N THR A 135 16.38 -1.72 11.07
CA THR A 135 16.75 -3.12 10.86
C THR A 135 16.20 -3.99 11.98
N THR A 136 15.35 -4.95 11.59
CA THR A 136 14.58 -5.79 12.51
C THR A 136 14.91 -7.28 12.32
N ASP A 137 14.60 -8.07 13.35
CA ASP A 137 14.73 -9.52 13.35
C ASP A 137 13.42 -10.14 13.86
N ILE A 138 12.42 -10.15 12.99
CA ILE A 138 11.06 -10.58 13.28
C ILE A 138 10.71 -11.69 12.32
N ALA A 139 10.24 -12.83 12.84
CA ALA A 139 9.95 -14.02 12.03
C ALA A 139 8.97 -13.71 10.88
N ASP A 140 7.90 -12.98 11.19
CA ASP A 140 6.95 -12.40 10.23
C ASP A 140 6.67 -10.95 10.61
N ILE A 141 7.18 -10.01 9.81
CA ILE A 141 7.01 -8.58 10.09
C ILE A 141 5.56 -8.11 9.92
N TYR A 142 4.69 -8.89 9.28
CA TYR A 142 3.29 -8.54 9.08
C TYR A 142 2.36 -9.13 10.14
N ASP A 143 2.88 -9.97 11.05
CA ASP A 143 2.11 -10.44 12.19
C ASP A 143 1.98 -9.34 13.25
N VAL A 144 0.75 -8.84 13.36
CA VAL A 144 0.28 -7.80 14.30
C VAL A 144 0.61 -8.04 15.77
N ASN A 145 0.92 -9.28 16.16
CA ASN A 145 1.22 -9.60 17.55
C ASN A 145 2.70 -9.44 17.87
N ILE A 146 3.57 -9.52 16.87
CA ILE A 146 5.03 -9.53 17.06
C ILE A 146 5.72 -8.32 16.42
N ASN A 147 5.06 -7.62 15.48
CA ASN A 147 5.61 -6.46 14.79
C ASN A 147 5.45 -5.13 15.56
N LYS A 148 5.10 -5.16 16.84
CA LYS A 148 4.82 -3.97 17.64
C LYS A 148 5.95 -3.61 18.59
N THR A 149 6.27 -2.32 18.64
CA THR A 149 7.08 -1.72 19.70
C THR A 149 6.31 -0.59 20.37
N HIS A 150 6.75 -0.19 21.56
CA HIS A 150 6.06 0.82 22.36
C HIS A 150 6.98 1.96 22.77
N VAL A 151 6.44 3.17 22.75
CA VAL A 151 7.02 4.37 23.38
C VAL A 151 6.12 4.79 24.52
N LEU A 152 6.68 5.19 25.66
CA LEU A 152 5.89 5.73 26.77
C LEU A 152 5.15 6.99 26.31
N SER A 153 3.88 7.15 26.68
CA SER A 153 3.06 8.30 26.25
C SER A 153 2.59 9.18 27.39
N SER A 154 2.16 8.59 28.52
CA SER A 154 1.66 9.38 29.66
C SER A 154 1.61 8.59 30.96
N PHE A 155 1.46 9.33 32.06
CA PHE A 155 1.22 8.85 33.41
C PHE A 155 -0.19 9.26 33.85
N VAL A 156 -0.95 8.33 34.41
CA VAL A 156 -2.31 8.58 34.90
C VAL A 156 -2.47 7.97 36.29
N ARG A 157 -2.96 8.79 37.23
CA ARG A 157 -3.50 8.33 38.50
C ARG A 157 -5.03 8.26 38.41
N ASP A 158 -5.61 7.12 38.78
CA ASP A 158 -7.06 6.93 38.82
C ASP A 158 -7.69 7.49 40.12
N ALA A 159 -9.02 7.54 40.16
CA ALA A 159 -9.77 8.06 41.31
C ALA A 159 -9.63 7.22 42.59
N ASN A 160 -9.17 5.97 42.48
CA ASN A 160 -8.92 5.06 43.59
C ASN A 160 -7.45 5.11 44.07
N GLY A 161 -6.63 5.99 43.48
CA GLY A 161 -5.21 6.13 43.80
C GLY A 161 -4.30 5.14 43.06
N GLY A 162 -4.84 4.33 42.16
CA GLY A 162 -4.08 3.45 41.26
C GLY A 162 -3.28 4.26 40.25
N VAL A 163 -2.08 3.79 39.94
CA VAL A 163 -1.12 4.47 39.04
C VAL A 163 -0.90 3.59 37.82
N SER A 164 -0.97 4.18 36.63
CA SER A 164 -0.72 3.48 35.37
C SER A 164 0.04 4.35 34.39
N THR A 165 0.81 3.69 33.52
CA THR A 165 1.44 4.31 32.36
C THR A 165 0.68 3.91 31.10
N LYS A 166 0.60 4.83 30.14
CA LYS A 166 0.12 4.53 28.79
C LYS A 166 1.30 4.55 27.82
N SER A 167 1.20 3.77 26.76
CA SER A 167 2.16 3.74 25.67
C SER A 167 1.51 4.13 24.35
N MET A 168 2.34 4.49 23.39
CA MET A 168 2.02 4.61 21.98
C MET A 168 2.63 3.41 21.26
N THR A 169 1.79 2.69 20.52
CA THR A 169 2.23 1.59 19.65
C THR A 169 2.88 2.17 18.40
N VAL A 170 3.91 1.48 17.94
CA VAL A 170 4.62 1.76 16.70
C VAL A 170 4.71 0.43 15.96
N ASP A 171 4.20 0.43 14.73
CA ASP A 171 4.15 -0.76 13.88
C ASP A 171 5.45 -0.84 13.06
N LEU A 172 6.25 -1.88 13.31
CA LEU A 172 7.57 -2.03 12.72
C LEU A 172 7.51 -2.35 11.22
N SER A 173 6.41 -2.93 10.72
CA SER A 173 6.17 -3.14 9.29
C SER A 173 6.10 -1.85 8.50
N GLU A 174 5.70 -0.74 9.12
CA GLU A 174 5.62 0.56 8.46
C GLU A 174 6.95 1.30 8.43
N ILE A 175 7.94 0.91 9.24
CA ILE A 175 9.19 1.67 9.41
C ILE A 175 10.48 0.86 9.20
N SER A 176 10.42 -0.47 9.19
CA SER A 176 11.62 -1.29 9.04
C SER A 176 12.06 -1.35 7.58
N LEU A 177 13.23 -0.79 7.28
CA LEU A 177 13.85 -0.87 5.96
C LEU A 177 14.23 -2.31 5.59
N PHE A 178 14.80 -3.04 6.55
CA PHE A 178 15.25 -4.42 6.38
C PHE A 178 14.83 -5.28 7.57
N ASN A 179 14.33 -6.48 7.28
CA ASN A 179 14.06 -7.52 8.25
C ASN A 179 14.87 -8.78 7.90
N SER A 180 15.30 -9.53 8.92
CA SER A 180 16.13 -10.72 8.74
C SER A 180 15.46 -11.81 7.89
N THR A 181 14.14 -11.93 7.95
CA THR A 181 13.34 -12.90 7.19
C THR A 181 12.72 -12.33 5.90
N GLY A 182 12.96 -11.05 5.59
CA GLY A 182 12.34 -10.35 4.46
C GLY A 182 11.12 -9.53 4.85
N GLY A 183 10.52 -8.82 3.87
CA GLY A 183 9.32 -7.98 4.08
C GLY A 183 9.58 -6.56 4.59
N GLY A 184 10.85 -6.17 4.80
CA GLY A 184 11.18 -4.75 5.03
C GLY A 184 10.79 -3.86 3.84
N LEU A 185 10.73 -2.55 4.05
CA LEU A 185 10.31 -1.57 3.04
C LEU A 185 11.17 -1.61 1.75
N LEU A 186 12.44 -2.05 1.86
CA LEU A 186 13.40 -2.21 0.76
C LEU A 186 13.61 -3.68 0.35
N GLN A 187 12.79 -4.59 0.84
CA GLN A 187 12.84 -6.02 0.50
C GLN A 187 11.58 -6.41 -0.25
N LYS A 188 11.62 -7.56 -0.92
CA LYS A 188 10.45 -8.16 -1.55
C LYS A 188 9.35 -8.35 -0.50
N ASP A 189 8.16 -7.85 -0.79
CA ASP A 189 6.97 -8.10 0.01
C ASP A 189 6.40 -9.48 -0.42
N PRO A 190 6.30 -10.44 0.51
CA PRO A 190 5.79 -11.77 0.19
C PRO A 190 4.26 -11.81 -0.02
N ARG A 191 3.55 -10.71 0.24
CA ARG A 191 2.08 -10.64 0.16
C ARG A 191 1.54 -10.39 -1.26
N ASP A 192 2.39 -10.45 -2.29
CA ASP A 192 1.97 -10.43 -3.69
C ASP A 192 1.03 -11.62 -3.99
N ILE A 193 -0.22 -11.31 -4.37
CA ILE A 193 -1.25 -12.32 -4.70
C ILE A 193 -1.05 -12.89 -6.12
N GLU A 194 0.07 -12.53 -6.77
CA GLU A 194 0.58 -13.05 -8.03
C GLU A 194 -0.50 -13.12 -9.12
N THR A 195 -0.90 -14.30 -9.59
CA THR A 195 -1.83 -14.45 -10.71
C THR A 195 -3.31 -14.33 -10.33
N ILE A 196 -3.64 -14.35 -9.03
CA ILE A 196 -5.01 -14.42 -8.50
C ILE A 196 -5.78 -15.55 -9.18
N ALA A 197 -5.29 -16.79 -9.00
CA ALA A 197 -5.80 -17.99 -9.67
C ALA A 197 -6.00 -17.83 -11.20
N GLY A 198 -5.09 -17.11 -11.86
CA GLY A 198 -5.06 -16.94 -13.30
C GLY A 198 -5.93 -15.80 -13.85
N MET A 199 -6.62 -15.02 -13.01
CA MET A 199 -7.42 -13.85 -13.43
C MET A 199 -6.55 -12.75 -14.07
N ARG A 200 -5.31 -12.60 -13.59
CA ARG A 200 -4.28 -11.75 -14.19
C ARG A 200 -3.08 -12.57 -14.60
N ARG A 201 -2.33 -12.05 -15.57
CA ARG A 201 -1.05 -12.62 -16.02
C ARG A 201 -0.02 -11.51 -16.15
N LEU A 202 1.25 -11.84 -15.95
CA LEU A 202 2.35 -10.90 -16.05
C LEU A 202 2.77 -10.74 -17.52
N TRP A 203 2.76 -9.51 -18.04
CA TRP A 203 3.10 -9.20 -19.44
C TRP A 203 4.37 -8.38 -19.44
N SER A 204 5.23 -8.63 -20.42
CA SER A 204 6.36 -7.74 -20.70
C SER A 204 5.87 -6.66 -21.65
N GLU A 205 5.98 -5.41 -21.23
CA GLU A 205 5.83 -4.25 -22.11
C GLU A 205 6.98 -4.21 -23.13
N ILE A 206 6.80 -3.39 -24.18
CA ILE A 206 7.78 -3.20 -25.26
C ILE A 206 9.12 -2.69 -24.69
N ASP A 207 9.09 -1.97 -23.58
CA ASP A 207 10.25 -1.45 -22.87
C ASP A 207 10.86 -2.45 -21.86
N GLY A 208 10.35 -3.68 -21.81
CA GLY A 208 10.82 -4.74 -20.90
C GLY A 208 10.24 -4.68 -19.48
N ALA A 209 9.41 -3.69 -19.15
CA ALA A 209 8.73 -3.62 -17.86
C ALA A 209 7.72 -4.77 -17.72
N LYS A 210 7.66 -5.39 -16.54
CA LYS A 210 6.68 -6.44 -16.24
C LYS A 210 5.48 -5.84 -15.51
N VAL A 211 4.30 -5.96 -16.11
CA VAL A 211 3.05 -5.40 -15.56
C VAL A 211 1.97 -6.48 -15.52
N TRP A 212 1.17 -6.48 -14.45
CA TRP A 212 -0.01 -7.32 -14.36
C TRP A 212 -1.07 -6.87 -15.36
N GLY A 213 -1.40 -7.73 -16.32
CA GLY A 213 -2.48 -7.52 -17.28
C GLY A 213 -3.62 -8.52 -17.06
N PRO A 214 -4.89 -8.10 -17.26
CA PRO A 214 -6.02 -8.99 -17.05
C PRO A 214 -6.05 -10.12 -18.08
N ARG A 215 -6.65 -11.25 -17.72
CA ARG A 215 -6.90 -12.34 -18.66
C ARG A 215 -8.23 -12.11 -19.37
N THR A 216 -8.21 -12.32 -20.69
CA THR A 216 -9.38 -12.21 -21.55
C THR A 216 -9.48 -13.46 -22.43
N GLY A 217 -10.71 -13.83 -22.80
CA GLY A 217 -11.03 -14.91 -23.71
C GLY A 217 -11.90 -14.39 -24.85
N GLY A 218 -11.48 -14.66 -26.08
CA GLY A 218 -12.28 -14.34 -27.26
C GLY A 218 -11.96 -15.34 -28.36
N ALA A 219 -12.96 -15.71 -29.15
CA ALA A 219 -12.73 -16.55 -30.32
C ALA A 219 -12.14 -15.69 -31.45
N SER A 220 -11.25 -16.27 -32.26
CA SER A 220 -10.80 -15.61 -33.48
C SER A 220 -11.92 -15.61 -34.52
N ALA A 221 -12.02 -14.56 -35.35
CA ALA A 221 -12.93 -14.57 -36.47
C ALA A 221 -12.60 -15.70 -37.45
N ALA A 222 -13.60 -16.22 -38.17
CA ALA A 222 -13.42 -17.31 -39.12
C ALA A 222 -12.42 -16.91 -40.22
N THR A 223 -11.36 -17.73 -40.36
CA THR A 223 -10.26 -17.49 -41.26
C THR A 223 -10.07 -18.68 -42.19
N LEU A 224 -9.82 -18.40 -43.47
CA LEU A 224 -9.27 -19.33 -44.45
C LEU A 224 -7.74 -19.22 -44.43
N PRO A 225 -7.04 -20.10 -43.68
CA PRO A 225 -5.60 -19.96 -43.48
C PRO A 225 -4.79 -20.44 -44.69
N ASP A 226 -3.48 -20.15 -44.64
CA ASP A 226 -2.42 -20.79 -45.41
C ASP A 226 -2.63 -20.84 -46.94
N ARG A 227 -3.14 -19.76 -47.53
CA ARG A 227 -3.23 -19.64 -48.98
C ARG A 227 -1.85 -19.36 -49.55
N VAL A 228 -1.42 -20.21 -50.48
CA VAL A 228 -0.08 -20.15 -51.07
C VAL A 228 -0.15 -19.49 -52.45
N PHE A 229 0.51 -18.35 -52.57
CA PHE A 229 0.74 -17.65 -53.82
C PHE A 229 1.95 -18.23 -54.56
N SER A 230 1.94 -18.25 -55.89
CA SER A 230 3.08 -18.71 -56.68
C SER A 230 3.20 -17.96 -58.00
N GLY A 231 4.33 -17.28 -58.19
CA GLY A 231 4.70 -16.62 -59.45
C GLY A 231 3.89 -15.35 -59.76
N PRO A 232 4.33 -14.56 -60.74
CA PRO A 232 3.54 -13.41 -61.18
C PRO A 232 2.25 -13.90 -61.85
N LEU A 233 1.12 -13.25 -61.52
CA LEU A 233 -0.16 -13.50 -62.20
C LEU A 233 -0.33 -12.48 -63.32
N ASP A 234 -0.30 -12.96 -64.56
CA ASP A 234 -0.57 -12.16 -65.74
C ASP A 234 -2.05 -12.25 -66.10
N LEU A 235 -2.75 -11.11 -66.00
CA LEU A 235 -4.17 -10.94 -66.33
C LEU A 235 -4.37 -10.12 -67.63
N THR A 236 -3.35 -10.03 -68.49
CA THR A 236 -3.43 -9.24 -69.72
C THR A 236 -4.08 -9.97 -70.89
N GLY A 237 -4.30 -11.29 -70.78
CA GLY A 237 -4.99 -12.10 -71.78
C GLY A 237 -6.47 -11.76 -71.93
N VAL A 238 -7.04 -12.03 -73.10
CA VAL A 238 -8.46 -11.78 -73.37
C VAL A 238 -9.30 -12.76 -72.56
N GLY A 239 -10.07 -12.24 -71.60
CA GLY A 239 -10.90 -13.05 -70.71
C GLY A 239 -10.22 -13.46 -69.40
N ASP A 240 -8.95 -13.07 -69.20
CA ASP A 240 -8.23 -13.34 -67.95
C ASP A 240 -8.87 -12.55 -66.81
N ALA A 241 -9.40 -13.28 -65.83
CA ALA A 241 -10.06 -12.75 -64.66
C ALA A 241 -10.08 -13.79 -63.54
N ILE A 242 -10.06 -13.30 -62.31
CA ILE A 242 -10.35 -14.08 -61.12
C ILE A 242 -11.70 -13.59 -60.60
N THR A 243 -12.74 -14.41 -60.73
CA THR A 243 -14.10 -14.10 -60.27
C THR A 243 -14.56 -15.13 -59.24
N PHE A 244 -15.16 -14.68 -58.15
CA PHE A 244 -15.69 -15.53 -57.09
C PHE A 244 -16.78 -14.83 -56.29
N ASP A 245 -17.53 -15.63 -55.53
CA ASP A 245 -18.49 -15.16 -54.55
C ASP A 245 -17.91 -15.30 -53.14
N VAL A 246 -18.27 -14.37 -52.26
CA VAL A 246 -17.86 -14.37 -50.85
C VAL A 246 -19.10 -14.39 -49.97
N THR A 247 -19.20 -15.39 -49.09
CA THR A 247 -20.22 -15.43 -48.03
C THR A 247 -19.55 -15.26 -46.68
N VAL A 248 -20.03 -14.31 -45.87
CA VAL A 248 -19.54 -14.07 -44.50
C VAL A 248 -20.65 -14.14 -43.45
N ASP A 249 -20.26 -14.39 -42.21
CA ASP A 249 -21.10 -14.29 -41.00
C ASP A 249 -22.39 -15.13 -41.04
N ARG A 250 -22.34 -16.27 -41.72
CA ARG A 250 -23.37 -17.30 -41.70
C ARG A 250 -23.44 -17.96 -40.32
N ASP A 251 -24.66 -18.24 -39.89
CA ASP A 251 -24.93 -19.07 -38.72
C ASP A 251 -24.59 -20.54 -39.01
N GLU A 252 -23.95 -21.22 -38.05
CA GLU A 252 -23.53 -22.62 -38.21
C GLU A 252 -24.35 -23.54 -37.28
N PRO A 253 -25.30 -24.32 -37.83
CA PRO A 253 -26.20 -25.16 -37.03
C PRO A 253 -25.48 -26.22 -36.19
N SER A 254 -24.30 -26.69 -36.62
CA SER A 254 -23.51 -27.67 -35.85
C SER A 254 -23.05 -27.14 -34.49
N HIS A 255 -23.12 -25.82 -34.26
CA HIS A 255 -22.83 -25.23 -32.96
C HIS A 255 -23.99 -25.30 -31.96
N GLY A 256 -25.14 -25.88 -32.32
CA GLY A 256 -26.27 -26.06 -31.41
C GLY A 256 -27.09 -24.79 -31.17
N ILE A 257 -27.08 -23.83 -32.11
CA ILE A 257 -27.98 -22.66 -32.09
C ILE A 257 -29.42 -23.09 -32.44
N SER A 258 -30.40 -22.48 -31.78
CA SER A 258 -31.82 -22.65 -32.13
C SER A 258 -32.15 -21.92 -33.44
N PRO A 259 -33.02 -22.47 -34.31
CA PRO A 259 -33.48 -21.77 -35.50
C PRO A 259 -34.29 -20.50 -35.15
N PRO A 260 -34.44 -19.53 -36.08
CA PRO A 260 -33.96 -19.55 -37.47
C PRO A 260 -32.45 -19.29 -37.58
N TYR A 261 -31.85 -19.76 -38.70
CA TYR A 261 -30.44 -19.57 -39.02
C TYR A 261 -30.26 -18.46 -40.04
N HIS A 262 -29.32 -17.55 -39.80
CA HIS A 262 -28.95 -16.55 -40.79
C HIS A 262 -28.05 -17.15 -41.87
N PRO A 263 -28.40 -17.00 -43.17
CA PRO A 263 -27.62 -17.56 -44.27
C PRO A 263 -26.28 -16.83 -44.51
N GLY A 264 -25.99 -15.78 -43.74
CA GLY A 264 -24.83 -14.91 -43.94
C GLY A 264 -25.06 -13.85 -44.99
N LYS A 265 -24.09 -12.95 -45.12
CA LYS A 265 -24.03 -11.94 -46.20
C LYS A 265 -23.26 -12.53 -47.37
N THR A 266 -23.94 -12.71 -48.51
CA THR A 266 -23.29 -13.19 -49.74
C THR A 266 -23.13 -12.03 -50.72
N THR A 267 -21.89 -11.79 -51.13
CA THR A 267 -21.53 -10.86 -52.20
C THR A 267 -21.11 -11.67 -53.42
N THR A 268 -21.84 -11.51 -54.52
CA THR A 268 -21.60 -12.25 -55.76
C THR A 268 -20.74 -11.48 -56.75
N GLY A 269 -19.88 -12.17 -57.49
CA GLY A 269 -19.17 -11.61 -58.66
C GLY A 269 -17.99 -10.69 -58.34
N VAL A 270 -17.29 -10.90 -57.21
CA VAL A 270 -16.03 -10.20 -56.92
C VAL A 270 -15.04 -10.55 -58.01
N THR A 271 -14.58 -9.56 -58.76
CA THR A 271 -13.75 -9.77 -59.97
C THR A 271 -12.46 -8.98 -59.88
N ILE A 272 -11.34 -9.67 -60.13
CA ILE A 272 -10.01 -9.08 -60.33
C ILE A 272 -9.60 -9.39 -61.78
N ASP A 273 -9.66 -8.37 -62.63
CA ASP A 273 -9.27 -8.43 -64.04
C ASP A 273 -8.30 -7.28 -64.36
N LYS A 274 -7.86 -7.19 -65.63
CA LYS A 274 -6.99 -6.10 -66.06
C LYS A 274 -7.58 -4.72 -65.79
N ALA A 275 -8.88 -4.52 -66.03
CA ALA A 275 -9.53 -3.23 -65.88
C ALA A 275 -9.54 -2.76 -64.41
N PHE A 276 -9.79 -3.68 -63.49
CA PHE A 276 -9.66 -3.46 -62.05
C PHE A 276 -8.23 -3.07 -61.67
N LEU A 277 -7.23 -3.84 -62.14
CA LEU A 277 -5.82 -3.56 -61.84
C LEU A 277 -5.35 -2.22 -62.42
N ASP A 278 -5.69 -1.90 -63.66
CA ASP A 278 -5.33 -0.62 -64.29
C ASP A 278 -5.97 0.58 -63.54
N THR A 279 -7.19 0.40 -63.00
CA THR A 279 -7.91 1.45 -62.28
C THR A 279 -7.33 1.71 -60.89
N HIS A 280 -6.96 0.66 -60.16
CA HIS A 280 -6.56 0.77 -58.75
C HIS A 280 -5.05 0.66 -58.51
N PHE A 281 -4.31 0.09 -59.46
CA PHE A 281 -2.86 -0.13 -59.44
C PHE A 281 -2.24 0.15 -60.83
N PRO A 282 -2.30 1.40 -61.33
CA PRO A 282 -1.96 1.73 -62.72
C PRO A 282 -0.50 1.41 -63.11
N SER A 283 0.41 1.29 -62.14
CA SER A 283 1.81 0.91 -62.39
C SER A 283 2.02 -0.59 -62.63
N TRP A 284 1.01 -1.43 -62.39
CA TRP A 284 1.11 -2.88 -62.50
C TRP A 284 0.78 -3.40 -63.92
N ASN A 285 0.09 -2.60 -64.73
CA ASN A 285 -0.26 -2.90 -66.12
C ASN A 285 -0.89 -4.30 -66.31
N GLY A 286 -1.78 -4.70 -65.39
CA GLY A 286 -2.46 -6.00 -65.44
C GLY A 286 -1.64 -7.20 -64.93
N VAL A 287 -0.46 -6.98 -64.33
CA VAL A 287 0.38 -8.06 -63.79
C VAL A 287 0.57 -7.91 -62.28
N ILE A 288 0.28 -8.95 -61.53
CA ILE A 288 0.51 -9.02 -60.07
C ILE A 288 1.85 -9.72 -59.86
N ASN A 289 2.87 -9.03 -59.33
CA ASN A 289 4.24 -9.54 -59.36
C ASN A 289 4.55 -10.52 -58.22
N ASP A 290 4.02 -10.24 -57.03
CA ASP A 290 4.29 -11.02 -55.83
C ASP A 290 3.06 -11.15 -54.93
N TYR A 291 3.22 -11.91 -53.84
CA TYR A 291 2.15 -12.16 -52.89
C TYR A 291 1.66 -10.90 -52.15
N ARG A 292 2.46 -9.82 -52.08
CA ARG A 292 2.08 -8.53 -51.49
C ARG A 292 1.26 -7.70 -52.46
N ASP A 293 1.58 -7.75 -53.75
CA ASP A 293 0.72 -7.20 -54.80
C ASP A 293 -0.63 -7.93 -54.81
N PHE A 294 -0.61 -9.26 -54.71
CA PHE A 294 -1.84 -10.05 -54.72
C PHE A 294 -2.73 -9.76 -53.51
N GLU A 295 -2.16 -9.74 -52.31
CA GLU A 295 -2.90 -9.39 -51.09
C GLU A 295 -3.53 -8.00 -51.19
N ARG A 296 -2.79 -6.99 -51.69
CA ARG A 296 -3.34 -5.64 -51.90
C ARG A 296 -4.47 -5.59 -52.93
N ALA A 297 -4.32 -6.29 -54.06
CA ALA A 297 -5.39 -6.35 -55.05
C ALA A 297 -6.64 -7.05 -54.51
N LEU A 298 -6.45 -8.17 -53.81
CA LEU A 298 -7.53 -8.94 -53.21
C LEU A 298 -8.24 -8.14 -52.12
N ASP A 299 -7.52 -7.52 -51.17
CA ASP A 299 -8.12 -6.71 -50.10
C ASP A 299 -8.90 -5.53 -50.68
N ARG A 300 -8.35 -4.89 -51.72
CA ARG A 300 -9.02 -3.79 -52.41
C ARG A 300 -10.33 -4.25 -53.08
N ALA A 301 -10.32 -5.41 -53.74
CA ALA A 301 -11.50 -5.99 -54.38
C ALA A 301 -12.58 -6.35 -53.35
N LEU A 302 -12.18 -7.01 -52.26
CA LEU A 302 -13.05 -7.38 -51.14
C LEU A 302 -13.70 -6.16 -50.47
N THR A 303 -12.92 -5.10 -50.28
CA THR A 303 -13.36 -3.84 -49.65
C THR A 303 -14.33 -3.08 -50.54
N LEU A 304 -14.00 -2.90 -51.83
CA LEU A 304 -14.85 -2.16 -52.77
C LEU A 304 -16.19 -2.86 -53.01
N ALA A 305 -16.19 -4.19 -53.05
CA ALA A 305 -17.41 -4.99 -53.16
C ALA A 305 -18.19 -5.09 -51.83
N ASN A 306 -17.69 -4.46 -50.75
CA ASN A 306 -18.28 -4.51 -49.41
C ASN A 306 -18.60 -5.94 -48.98
N THR A 307 -17.68 -6.88 -49.21
CA THR A 307 -17.89 -8.30 -48.93
C THR A 307 -18.06 -8.60 -47.45
N GLY A 308 -17.49 -7.77 -46.58
CA GLY A 308 -17.35 -8.06 -45.16
C GLY A 308 -16.21 -9.05 -44.85
N ALA A 309 -15.36 -9.35 -45.83
CA ALA A 309 -14.11 -10.09 -45.65
C ALA A 309 -12.90 -9.17 -45.89
N THR A 310 -11.76 -9.56 -45.33
CA THR A 310 -10.45 -8.94 -45.57
C THR A 310 -9.41 -10.03 -45.82
N THR A 311 -8.27 -9.65 -46.36
CA THR A 311 -7.11 -10.53 -46.50
C THR A 311 -5.92 -9.93 -45.77
N GLY A 312 -4.95 -10.76 -45.41
CA GLY A 312 -3.73 -10.29 -44.77
C GLY A 312 -2.56 -11.24 -44.98
N LEU A 313 -1.37 -10.75 -44.65
CA LEU A 313 -0.12 -11.49 -44.71
C LEU A 313 0.23 -12.09 -43.35
N TYR A 314 0.83 -13.27 -43.34
CA TYR A 314 1.30 -13.87 -42.09
C TYR A 314 2.53 -13.12 -41.55
N PRO A 315 2.50 -12.59 -40.32
CA PRO A 315 3.66 -11.94 -39.72
C PRO A 315 4.77 -12.95 -39.41
N LYS A 316 6.02 -12.51 -39.49
CA LYS A 316 7.22 -13.26 -39.07
C LYS A 316 7.86 -12.54 -37.88
N TYR A 317 8.13 -13.26 -36.79
CA TYR A 317 8.82 -12.70 -35.61
C TYR A 317 10.34 -12.67 -35.84
N PRO A 318 11.08 -11.62 -35.41
CA PRO A 318 10.62 -10.38 -34.76
C PRO A 318 10.11 -9.30 -35.75
N SER A 319 10.37 -9.46 -37.05
CA SER A 319 9.85 -8.56 -38.08
C SER A 319 9.72 -9.25 -39.45
N GLY A 320 8.83 -8.70 -40.30
CA GLY A 320 8.59 -9.16 -41.66
C GLY A 320 7.33 -10.01 -41.82
N THR A 321 7.19 -10.65 -42.98
CA THR A 321 6.06 -11.54 -43.31
C THR A 321 6.58 -12.89 -43.80
N VAL A 322 5.78 -13.94 -43.65
CA VAL A 322 6.06 -15.23 -44.27
C VAL A 322 5.88 -15.08 -45.79
N PRO A 323 6.92 -15.35 -46.61
CA PRO A 323 6.81 -15.25 -48.06
C PRO A 323 5.69 -16.13 -48.61
N ASP A 324 5.01 -15.65 -49.64
CA ASP A 324 4.03 -16.38 -50.44
C ASP A 324 2.80 -16.90 -49.70
N LYS A 325 2.60 -16.51 -48.43
CA LYS A 325 1.45 -16.93 -47.64
C LYS A 325 0.54 -15.76 -47.25
N TYR A 326 -0.74 -15.93 -47.50
CA TYR A 326 -1.79 -15.01 -47.07
C TYR A 326 -3.00 -15.77 -46.51
N TYR A 327 -3.91 -15.06 -45.87
CA TYR A 327 -5.16 -15.59 -45.32
C TYR A 327 -6.33 -14.68 -45.68
N LEU A 328 -7.54 -15.23 -45.73
CA LEU A 328 -8.77 -14.43 -45.78
C LEU A 328 -9.53 -14.60 -44.47
N GLN A 329 -10.16 -13.55 -43.96
CA GLN A 329 -10.91 -13.60 -42.71
C GLN A 329 -12.18 -12.75 -42.82
N THR A 330 -13.25 -13.15 -42.13
CA THR A 330 -14.44 -12.29 -41.97
C THR A 330 -14.12 -11.10 -41.05
N LEU A 331 -14.60 -9.92 -41.41
CA LEU A 331 -14.56 -8.70 -40.59
C LEU A 331 -15.66 -8.68 -39.52
N GLN A 332 -16.65 -9.57 -39.62
CA GLN A 332 -17.81 -9.63 -38.72
C GLN A 332 -18.57 -8.31 -38.58
N ASN A 333 -18.63 -7.55 -39.67
CA ASN A 333 -19.26 -6.23 -39.73
C ASN A 333 -20.60 -6.24 -40.48
N SER A 334 -21.13 -7.43 -40.82
CA SER A 334 -22.42 -7.57 -41.47
C SER A 334 -23.62 -7.25 -40.56
N GLY A 335 -23.38 -7.13 -39.25
CA GLY A 335 -24.43 -7.00 -38.23
C GLY A 335 -25.10 -8.33 -37.86
N LEU A 336 -24.63 -9.45 -38.42
CA LEU A 336 -25.04 -10.80 -38.06
C LEU A 336 -24.13 -11.36 -36.95
N ASP A 337 -24.68 -12.30 -36.17
CA ASP A 337 -23.97 -12.90 -35.04
C ASP A 337 -22.98 -14.01 -35.46
N GLY A 338 -23.11 -14.55 -36.67
CA GLY A 338 -22.28 -15.63 -37.18
C GLY A 338 -20.81 -15.25 -37.41
N SER A 339 -19.96 -16.26 -37.50
CA SER A 339 -18.55 -16.11 -37.89
C SER A 339 -18.19 -17.21 -38.86
N TYR A 340 -18.24 -16.85 -40.12
CA TYR A 340 -18.07 -17.77 -41.23
C TYR A 340 -17.45 -17.03 -42.39
N ILE A 341 -16.68 -17.73 -43.21
CA ILE A 341 -16.18 -17.23 -44.48
C ILE A 341 -16.18 -18.37 -45.49
N GLU A 342 -16.68 -18.09 -46.69
CA GLU A 342 -16.68 -19.02 -47.80
C GLU A 342 -16.35 -18.31 -49.10
N ILE A 343 -15.46 -18.93 -49.87
CA ILE A 343 -15.27 -18.63 -51.28
C ILE A 343 -16.01 -19.70 -52.06
N SER A 344 -16.91 -19.26 -52.93
CA SER A 344 -17.68 -20.13 -53.81
C SER A 344 -17.70 -19.58 -55.23
N ASN A 345 -18.16 -20.39 -56.19
CA ASN A 345 -18.24 -20.02 -57.60
C ASN A 345 -16.94 -19.44 -58.19
N LEU A 346 -15.78 -19.87 -57.67
CA LEU A 346 -14.48 -19.41 -58.16
C LEU A 346 -14.24 -19.87 -59.59
N THR A 347 -14.09 -18.91 -60.49
CA THR A 347 -13.60 -19.06 -61.85
C THR A 347 -12.34 -18.23 -62.01
N SER A 348 -11.23 -18.87 -62.40
CA SER A 348 -9.94 -18.22 -62.56
C SER A 348 -9.34 -18.57 -63.92
N GLN A 349 -9.10 -17.55 -64.73
CA GLN A 349 -8.31 -17.65 -65.96
C GLN A 349 -7.09 -16.76 -65.81
N VAL A 350 -5.93 -17.38 -65.58
CA VAL A 350 -4.62 -16.71 -65.46
C VAL A 350 -3.62 -17.47 -66.32
N THR A 351 -2.78 -16.74 -67.06
CA THR A 351 -1.87 -17.32 -68.05
C THR A 351 -0.64 -18.01 -67.41
N ALA A 352 -0.24 -17.57 -66.22
CA ALA A 352 0.83 -18.17 -65.42
C ALA A 352 0.66 -17.88 -63.92
N GLY A 353 1.28 -18.72 -63.08
CA GLY A 353 1.22 -18.61 -61.62
C GLY A 353 -0.04 -19.23 -61.00
N SER A 354 -0.13 -19.16 -59.67
CA SER A 354 -1.28 -19.62 -58.88
C SER A 354 -1.55 -18.64 -57.76
N HIS A 355 -2.80 -18.19 -57.66
CA HIS A 355 -3.24 -17.31 -56.58
C HIS A 355 -3.56 -18.08 -55.29
N GLY A 356 -3.76 -19.40 -55.31
CA GLY A 356 -4.02 -20.20 -54.11
C GLY A 356 -5.44 -20.10 -53.52
N LEU A 357 -6.37 -19.39 -54.19
CA LEU A 357 -7.79 -19.42 -53.84
C LEU A 357 -8.41 -20.73 -54.33
N GLY A 358 -9.38 -21.24 -53.58
CA GLY A 358 -10.19 -22.40 -53.96
C GLY A 358 -11.60 -22.25 -53.41
N ASN A 359 -12.54 -23.05 -53.92
CA ASN A 359 -13.88 -23.13 -53.31
C ASN A 359 -13.76 -23.84 -51.96
N THR A 360 -13.98 -23.10 -50.88
CA THR A 360 -13.57 -23.49 -49.52
C THR A 360 -14.30 -22.64 -48.50
N SER A 361 -14.49 -23.19 -47.31
CA SER A 361 -15.07 -22.44 -46.20
C SER A 361 -14.33 -22.69 -44.89
N ALA A 362 -14.53 -21.77 -43.95
CA ALA A 362 -14.12 -21.90 -42.56
C ALA A 362 -15.14 -21.23 -41.64
N GLN A 363 -15.18 -21.72 -40.41
CA GLN A 363 -16.05 -21.24 -39.35
C GLN A 363 -15.23 -21.04 -38.07
N ALA A 364 -15.61 -20.05 -37.27
CA ALA A 364 -15.02 -19.88 -35.95
C ALA A 364 -15.74 -20.75 -34.91
N PRO A 365 -15.07 -21.17 -33.83
CA PRO A 365 -15.75 -21.81 -32.70
C PRO A 365 -16.79 -20.88 -32.06
N ARG A 366 -17.81 -21.46 -31.41
CA ARG A 366 -18.86 -20.76 -30.66
C ARG A 366 -18.44 -20.57 -29.20
N GLY A 367 -18.88 -19.46 -28.63
CA GLY A 367 -18.70 -19.14 -27.21
C GLY A 367 -17.30 -18.66 -26.92
N SER A 368 -17.20 -17.51 -26.26
CA SER A 368 -15.94 -17.10 -25.67
C SER A 368 -15.67 -17.99 -24.47
N GLN A 369 -14.56 -18.70 -24.56
CA GLN A 369 -14.06 -19.50 -23.47
C GLN A 369 -12.73 -18.92 -23.00
N MET A 370 -12.54 -18.96 -21.70
CA MET A 370 -11.31 -18.60 -21.04
C MET A 370 -11.01 -19.68 -20.01
N THR A 371 -9.77 -20.18 -20.03
CA THR A 371 -9.27 -21.05 -18.97
C THR A 371 -8.36 -20.23 -18.08
N LEU A 372 -8.58 -20.23 -16.78
CA LEU A 372 -7.72 -19.62 -15.79
C LEU A 372 -6.82 -20.72 -15.22
N PRO A 373 -5.49 -20.69 -15.47
CA PRO A 373 -4.58 -21.60 -14.79
C PRO A 373 -4.64 -21.32 -13.28
N PHE A 374 -4.79 -22.36 -12.46
CA PHE A 374 -4.91 -22.18 -11.03
C PHE A 374 -3.54 -22.26 -10.35
N ASN A 375 -3.22 -21.20 -9.62
CA ASN A 375 -2.22 -21.18 -8.55
C ASN A 375 -2.98 -20.81 -7.27
N ASP A 376 -2.59 -21.42 -6.16
CA ASP A 376 -3.11 -21.03 -4.86
C ASP A 376 -2.72 -19.59 -4.53
N PHE A 377 -3.55 -18.94 -3.73
CA PHE A 377 -3.27 -17.61 -3.23
C PHE A 377 -3.91 -17.39 -1.87
N GLU A 378 -3.36 -16.44 -1.11
CA GLU A 378 -3.89 -15.99 0.16
C GLU A 378 -4.29 -14.52 0.06
N VAL A 379 -5.47 -14.17 0.57
CA VAL A 379 -5.82 -12.79 0.87
C VAL A 379 -5.28 -12.46 2.26
N PHE A 380 -4.08 -11.87 2.31
CA PHE A 380 -3.39 -11.58 3.57
C PHE A 380 -4.13 -10.53 4.40
N ARG A 381 -3.88 -10.55 5.72
CA ARG A 381 -4.21 -9.42 6.58
C ARG A 381 -3.29 -8.24 6.29
N ASP A 382 -3.79 -7.04 6.56
CA ASP A 382 -2.98 -5.83 6.45
C ASP A 382 -3.03 -5.02 7.74
N GLY A 383 -1.92 -5.05 8.48
CA GLY A 383 -1.86 -4.48 9.83
C GLY A 383 -3.02 -4.96 10.70
N GLU A 384 -3.67 -4.02 11.40
CA GLU A 384 -4.83 -4.29 12.27
C GLU A 384 -6.15 -4.53 11.52
N ASP A 385 -6.17 -4.42 10.20
CA ASP A 385 -7.39 -4.63 9.41
C ASP A 385 -7.73 -6.13 9.34
N PRO A 386 -8.84 -6.58 9.96
CA PRO A 386 -9.25 -7.97 9.93
C PRO A 386 -9.72 -8.42 8.52
N ASP A 387 -10.24 -7.49 7.72
CA ASP A 387 -10.70 -7.72 6.36
C ASP A 387 -9.50 -7.78 5.40
N GLY A 388 -8.44 -7.05 5.75
CA GLY A 388 -7.11 -7.19 5.16
C GLY A 388 -7.02 -6.62 3.74
N ILE A 389 -6.36 -7.36 2.85
CA ILE A 389 -6.21 -6.95 1.45
C ILE A 389 -7.55 -7.12 0.71
N GLU A 390 -7.97 -6.09 -0.01
CA GLU A 390 -9.12 -6.16 -0.91
C GLU A 390 -8.64 -6.37 -2.36
N VAL A 391 -9.19 -7.39 -3.02
CA VAL A 391 -9.03 -7.62 -4.45
C VAL A 391 -10.26 -7.11 -5.16
N THR A 392 -10.09 -6.14 -6.05
CA THR A 392 -11.16 -5.62 -6.90
C THR A 392 -10.90 -6.00 -8.35
N PHE A 393 -11.95 -6.33 -9.10
CA PHE A 393 -11.86 -6.60 -10.53
C PHE A 393 -13.18 -6.28 -11.22
N SER A 394 -13.11 -6.01 -12.51
CA SER A 394 -14.27 -5.91 -13.38
C SER A 394 -14.36 -7.11 -14.30
N PHE A 395 -15.58 -7.50 -14.67
CA PHE A 395 -15.82 -8.54 -15.68
C PHE A 395 -16.81 -8.04 -16.72
N TYR A 396 -16.55 -8.41 -17.98
CA TYR A 396 -17.41 -8.06 -19.10
C TYR A 396 -17.72 -9.27 -19.97
N VAL A 397 -18.90 -9.23 -20.58
CA VAL A 397 -19.33 -10.12 -21.65
C VAL A 397 -19.63 -9.29 -22.89
N ASN A 398 -19.03 -9.68 -24.01
CA ASN A 398 -19.21 -9.10 -25.32
C ASN A 398 -18.95 -7.58 -25.35
N SER A 399 -19.98 -6.79 -25.61
CA SER A 399 -19.92 -5.32 -25.66
C SER A 399 -20.75 -4.68 -24.54
N GLU A 400 -21.13 -5.45 -23.53
CA GLU A 400 -21.84 -4.95 -22.37
C GLU A 400 -20.91 -4.16 -21.44
N SER A 401 -21.48 -3.24 -20.68
CA SER A 401 -20.72 -2.48 -19.69
C SER A 401 -20.15 -3.43 -18.63
N PRO A 402 -18.83 -3.37 -18.32
CA PRO A 402 -18.25 -4.19 -17.28
C PRO A 402 -18.92 -3.94 -15.91
N LYS A 403 -19.04 -5.01 -15.12
CA LYS A 403 -19.48 -4.93 -13.72
C LYS A 403 -18.30 -5.21 -12.80
N THR A 404 -18.20 -4.44 -11.72
CA THR A 404 -17.09 -4.50 -10.76
C THR A 404 -17.49 -5.31 -9.53
N TYR A 405 -16.55 -6.14 -9.07
CA TYR A 405 -16.66 -7.01 -7.91
C TYR A 405 -15.44 -6.81 -7.03
N SER A 406 -15.60 -7.04 -5.72
CA SER A 406 -14.48 -7.14 -4.81
C SER A 406 -14.66 -8.29 -3.83
N PHE A 407 -13.55 -8.79 -3.31
CA PHE A 407 -13.52 -9.73 -2.20
C PHE A 407 -12.31 -9.47 -1.32
N ASP A 408 -12.50 -9.69 -0.03
CA ASP A 408 -11.50 -9.53 1.01
C ASP A 408 -11.31 -10.88 1.75
N ARG A 409 -10.44 -10.88 2.77
CA ARG A 409 -10.16 -12.08 3.56
C ARG A 409 -11.41 -12.60 4.26
N THR A 410 -12.24 -11.71 4.79
CA THR A 410 -13.46 -12.03 5.52
C THR A 410 -14.48 -12.72 4.62
N TYR A 411 -14.65 -12.23 3.39
CA TYR A 411 -15.51 -12.81 2.37
C TYR A 411 -15.07 -14.23 2.02
N VAL A 412 -13.78 -14.42 1.70
CA VAL A 412 -13.21 -15.74 1.36
C VAL A 412 -13.39 -16.72 2.50
N ASN A 413 -13.09 -16.30 3.74
CA ASN A 413 -13.23 -17.13 4.93
C ASN A 413 -14.67 -17.56 5.18
N ASN A 414 -15.62 -16.63 5.10
CA ASN A 414 -17.04 -16.92 5.31
C ASN A 414 -17.60 -17.85 4.22
N LEU A 415 -17.17 -17.65 2.97
CA LEU A 415 -17.63 -18.46 1.83
C LEU A 415 -17.08 -19.88 1.86
N LEU A 416 -15.78 -20.03 2.15
CA LEU A 416 -15.07 -21.32 2.09
C LEU A 416 -15.01 -22.05 3.44
N GLY A 417 -15.46 -21.42 4.53
CA GLY A 417 -15.39 -21.98 5.89
C GLY A 417 -13.96 -22.04 6.45
N LYS A 418 -13.14 -21.03 6.13
CA LYS A 418 -11.73 -20.92 6.51
C LYS A 418 -11.48 -19.76 7.47
N THR A 419 -10.25 -19.63 7.95
CA THR A 419 -9.78 -18.51 8.80
C THR A 419 -8.50 -17.86 8.28
N ASP A 420 -7.90 -18.45 7.25
CA ASP A 420 -6.58 -18.12 6.73
C ASP A 420 -6.63 -17.29 5.43
N GLY A 421 -7.81 -17.02 4.86
CA GLY A 421 -7.93 -16.26 3.62
C GLY A 421 -7.44 -17.01 2.37
N THR A 422 -7.19 -18.32 2.47
CA THR A 422 -6.59 -19.09 1.38
C THR A 422 -7.61 -19.62 0.39
N VAL A 423 -7.29 -19.50 -0.89
CA VAL A 423 -7.94 -20.25 -1.98
C VAL A 423 -6.92 -21.25 -2.50
N SER A 424 -7.15 -22.52 -2.22
CA SER A 424 -6.18 -23.61 -2.34
C SER A 424 -6.51 -24.61 -3.46
N SER A 425 -7.69 -24.50 -4.07
CA SER A 425 -8.06 -25.34 -5.22
C SER A 425 -8.88 -24.57 -6.25
N SER A 426 -8.85 -25.05 -7.49
CA SER A 426 -9.69 -24.52 -8.57
C SER A 426 -11.19 -24.64 -8.27
N ALA A 427 -11.63 -25.67 -7.53
CA ALA A 427 -13.01 -25.81 -7.08
C ALA A 427 -13.44 -24.71 -6.09
N GLU A 428 -12.55 -24.33 -5.17
CA GLU A 428 -12.78 -23.18 -4.28
C GLU A 428 -12.85 -21.88 -5.08
N MET A 429 -11.99 -21.71 -6.08
CA MET A 429 -12.03 -20.55 -6.98
C MET A 429 -13.33 -20.49 -7.80
N VAL A 430 -13.85 -21.61 -8.27
CA VAL A 430 -15.17 -21.68 -8.92
C VAL A 430 -16.25 -21.19 -7.96
N THR A 431 -16.21 -21.64 -6.71
CA THR A 431 -17.17 -21.22 -5.67
C THR A 431 -17.11 -19.71 -5.47
N LEU A 432 -15.91 -19.14 -5.37
CA LEU A 432 -15.66 -17.70 -5.22
C LEU A 432 -16.18 -16.88 -6.39
N LEU A 433 -15.81 -17.23 -7.63
CA LEU A 433 -16.28 -16.49 -8.81
C LEU A 433 -17.79 -16.63 -9.00
N THR A 434 -18.35 -17.81 -8.74
CA THR A 434 -19.81 -18.04 -8.84
C THR A 434 -20.57 -17.19 -7.83
N SER A 435 -20.10 -17.09 -6.57
CA SER A 435 -20.78 -16.29 -5.55
C SER A 435 -20.76 -14.79 -5.85
N LEU A 436 -19.71 -14.30 -6.50
CA LEU A 436 -19.56 -12.89 -6.87
C LEU A 436 -20.34 -12.54 -8.15
N MET A 437 -20.24 -13.37 -9.19
CA MET A 437 -20.60 -12.95 -10.55
C MET A 437 -21.89 -13.58 -11.10
N GLN A 438 -22.31 -14.76 -10.61
CA GLN A 438 -23.36 -15.55 -11.28
C GLN A 438 -24.72 -14.84 -11.32
N ALA A 439 -25.04 -14.03 -10.30
CA ALA A 439 -26.29 -13.27 -10.23
C ALA A 439 -26.40 -12.23 -11.36
N ASP A 440 -25.27 -11.67 -11.76
CA ASP A 440 -25.17 -10.64 -12.79
C ASP A 440 -24.95 -11.20 -14.20
N TRP A 441 -24.29 -12.36 -14.29
CA TRP A 441 -23.90 -13.04 -15.52
C TRP A 441 -24.40 -14.49 -15.52
N PRO A 442 -25.72 -14.72 -15.56
CA PRO A 442 -26.30 -16.07 -15.43
C PRO A 442 -25.88 -17.01 -16.56
N ASP A 443 -25.53 -16.45 -17.72
CA ASP A 443 -25.12 -17.19 -18.91
C ASP A 443 -23.62 -17.53 -18.91
N VAL A 444 -22.84 -17.11 -17.92
CA VAL A 444 -21.44 -17.51 -17.81
C VAL A 444 -21.35 -18.79 -16.98
N ILE A 445 -20.90 -19.87 -17.63
CA ILE A 445 -20.69 -21.16 -17.00
C ILE A 445 -19.27 -21.20 -16.43
N ILE A 446 -19.17 -21.24 -15.11
CA ILE A 446 -17.91 -21.36 -14.38
C ILE A 446 -17.78 -22.80 -13.88
N SER A 447 -16.73 -23.49 -14.28
CA SER A 447 -16.54 -24.91 -13.99
C SER A 447 -15.09 -25.26 -13.67
N ASP A 448 -14.91 -26.28 -12.83
CA ASP A 448 -13.59 -26.78 -12.47
C ASP A 448 -13.06 -27.73 -13.55
N THR A 449 -11.79 -27.59 -13.88
CA THR A 449 -11.08 -28.48 -14.82
C THR A 449 -10.06 -29.39 -14.12
N GLY A 450 -9.91 -29.27 -12.80
CA GLY A 450 -8.92 -29.96 -11.98
C GLY A 450 -7.53 -29.32 -12.01
N THR A 451 -7.18 -28.59 -13.08
CA THR A 451 -5.91 -27.84 -13.21
C THR A 451 -6.13 -26.32 -13.28
N GLY A 452 -7.37 -25.86 -13.14
CA GLY A 452 -7.77 -24.50 -13.47
C GLY A 452 -9.28 -24.30 -13.46
N VAL A 453 -9.70 -23.07 -13.69
CA VAL A 453 -11.12 -22.70 -13.85
C VAL A 453 -11.43 -22.50 -15.32
N SER A 454 -12.47 -23.14 -15.84
CA SER A 454 -13.01 -22.84 -17.17
C SER A 454 -14.22 -21.93 -17.04
N MET A 455 -14.16 -20.81 -17.76
CA MET A 455 -15.26 -19.88 -17.92
C MET A 455 -15.70 -19.93 -19.36
N VAL A 456 -16.95 -20.32 -19.60
CA VAL A 456 -17.52 -20.45 -20.94
C VAL A 456 -18.83 -19.70 -20.95
N LEU A 457 -18.99 -18.79 -21.90
CA LEU A 457 -20.30 -18.19 -22.15
C LEU A 457 -21.23 -19.26 -22.73
N ASP A 458 -22.39 -19.47 -22.10
CA ASP A 458 -23.39 -20.47 -22.50
C ASP A 458 -23.68 -20.26 -23.98
N PRO A 459 -23.30 -21.24 -24.81
CA PRO A 459 -23.57 -21.17 -26.22
C PRO A 459 -25.04 -20.84 -26.44
N LEU A 460 -25.98 -21.54 -25.79
CA LEU A 460 -27.42 -21.39 -26.04
C LEU A 460 -27.97 -19.98 -25.78
N ALA A 461 -27.33 -19.21 -24.91
CA ALA A 461 -27.70 -17.82 -24.62
C ALA A 461 -27.03 -16.83 -25.59
N ASP A 462 -25.72 -17.00 -25.90
CA ASP A 462 -25.00 -16.14 -26.84
C ASP A 462 -24.94 -16.71 -28.26
N ARG A 463 -25.62 -16.03 -29.20
CA ARG A 463 -25.57 -16.39 -30.63
C ARG A 463 -24.29 -15.91 -31.32
N ARG A 464 -23.54 -14.99 -30.73
CA ARG A 464 -22.33 -14.43 -31.33
C ARG A 464 -21.22 -15.46 -31.43
N ALA A 465 -20.57 -15.51 -32.59
CA ALA A 465 -19.44 -16.39 -32.86
C ALA A 465 -18.18 -15.59 -33.19
N GLY A 466 -17.02 -16.24 -33.10
CA GLY A 466 -15.73 -15.61 -33.43
C GLY A 466 -15.43 -14.38 -32.56
N SER A 467 -14.86 -13.35 -33.17
CA SER A 467 -14.38 -12.13 -32.49
C SER A 467 -15.47 -11.20 -31.96
N GLY A 468 -16.73 -11.46 -32.33
CA GLY A 468 -17.93 -10.77 -31.83
C GLY A 468 -18.39 -11.28 -30.45
N SER A 469 -17.99 -12.49 -30.06
CA SER A 469 -18.13 -12.99 -28.70
C SER A 469 -16.84 -12.72 -27.93
N ARG A 470 -16.92 -12.20 -26.70
CA ARG A 470 -15.78 -11.98 -25.79
C ARG A 470 -16.19 -12.16 -24.34
N ILE A 471 -15.29 -12.65 -23.50
CA ILE A 471 -15.38 -12.54 -22.05
C ILE A 471 -14.03 -12.11 -21.50
N GLY A 472 -14.00 -11.43 -20.38
CA GLY A 472 -12.71 -11.12 -19.78
C GLY A 472 -12.80 -10.33 -18.50
N PHE A 473 -11.68 -10.34 -17.81
CA PHE A 473 -11.46 -9.44 -16.69
C PHE A 473 -10.93 -8.10 -17.20
N SER A 474 -11.17 -7.05 -16.44
CA SER A 474 -10.54 -5.73 -16.56
C SER A 474 -10.35 -5.13 -15.17
N ASP A 475 -9.59 -4.05 -15.07
CA ASP A 475 -9.49 -3.21 -13.86
C ASP A 475 -9.20 -4.00 -12.57
N ILE A 476 -8.31 -5.00 -12.67
CA ILE A 476 -7.90 -5.81 -11.51
C ILE A 476 -6.94 -4.98 -10.67
N THR A 477 -7.33 -4.70 -9.43
CA THR A 477 -6.53 -3.98 -8.44
C THR A 477 -6.47 -4.76 -7.14
N VAL A 478 -5.37 -4.58 -6.42
CA VAL A 478 -5.15 -5.17 -5.09
C VAL A 478 -4.77 -4.02 -4.17
N SER A 479 -5.45 -3.87 -3.04
CA SER A 479 -5.40 -2.65 -2.23
C SER A 479 -4.00 -2.24 -1.74
N HIS A 480 -3.12 -3.22 -1.52
CA HIS A 480 -1.75 -2.99 -1.04
C HIS A 480 -0.72 -2.82 -2.18
N GLU A 481 -1.12 -2.96 -3.45
CA GLU A 481 -0.25 -2.72 -4.60
C GLU A 481 -0.23 -1.23 -4.99
N PRO A 482 0.91 -0.69 -5.46
CA PRO A 482 2.14 -1.40 -5.83
C PRO A 482 3.02 -1.78 -4.64
N ILE A 483 3.58 -2.99 -4.69
CA ILE A 483 4.57 -3.49 -3.71
C ILE A 483 5.93 -3.81 -4.35
N PRO A 484 7.01 -3.73 -3.57
CA PRO A 484 8.29 -4.36 -3.84
C PRO A 484 8.19 -5.83 -4.25
N THR A 485 8.46 -6.15 -5.50
CA THR A 485 8.54 -7.54 -6.00
C THR A 485 9.97 -8.09 -6.05
N ILE A 486 10.96 -7.25 -5.75
CA ILE A 486 12.39 -7.57 -5.73
C ILE A 486 13.04 -7.00 -4.46
N ASP A 487 14.19 -7.56 -4.08
CA ASP A 487 15.01 -6.96 -3.01
C ASP A 487 15.94 -5.89 -3.56
N PHE A 488 16.06 -4.77 -2.84
CA PHE A 488 16.96 -3.67 -3.19
C PHE A 488 18.42 -4.14 -3.32
N MET A 489 18.85 -5.05 -2.44
CA MET A 489 20.21 -5.58 -2.46
C MET A 489 20.49 -6.43 -3.72
N ASN A 490 19.44 -7.00 -4.33
CA ASN A 490 19.54 -7.91 -5.48
C ASN A 490 19.50 -7.18 -6.84
N ILE A 491 19.45 -5.84 -6.87
CA ILE A 491 19.46 -5.06 -8.12
C ILE A 491 20.80 -5.24 -8.85
N ASP A 492 20.79 -5.92 -9.99
CA ASP A 492 21.98 -6.12 -10.82
C ASP A 492 21.67 -5.80 -12.29
N ILE A 493 22.23 -4.69 -12.79
CA ILE A 493 22.06 -4.19 -14.17
C ILE A 493 23.05 -4.82 -15.16
N VAL A 494 24.05 -5.57 -14.67
CA VAL A 494 25.00 -6.31 -15.51
C VAL A 494 24.46 -7.70 -15.82
N GLN A 495 23.95 -8.38 -14.79
CA GLN A 495 23.31 -9.69 -14.96
C GLN A 495 21.97 -9.59 -15.68
N ASN A 496 21.17 -8.55 -15.38
CA ASN A 496 19.85 -8.36 -15.96
C ASN A 496 19.76 -7.01 -16.69
N PRO A 497 20.43 -6.85 -17.85
CA PRO A 497 20.54 -5.57 -18.54
C PRO A 497 19.21 -5.06 -19.10
N ASP A 498 18.23 -5.94 -19.29
CA ASP A 498 16.88 -5.62 -19.75
C ASP A 498 15.95 -5.19 -18.60
N TRP A 499 16.38 -5.35 -17.34
CA TRP A 499 15.55 -5.08 -16.16
C TRP A 499 15.77 -3.67 -15.59
N VAL A 500 16.64 -2.85 -16.18
CA VAL A 500 16.95 -1.50 -15.68
C VAL A 500 15.67 -0.67 -15.46
N ARG A 501 14.72 -0.73 -16.40
CA ARG A 501 13.42 -0.05 -16.26
C ARG A 501 12.57 -0.61 -15.13
N THR A 502 12.55 -1.93 -14.97
CA THR A 502 11.86 -2.60 -13.85
C THR A 502 12.47 -2.17 -12.51
N TYR A 503 13.80 -2.03 -12.42
CA TYR A 503 14.47 -1.53 -11.22
C TYR A 503 14.13 -0.06 -10.93
N ILE A 504 13.95 0.78 -11.95
CA ILE A 504 13.49 2.17 -11.76
C ILE A 504 12.09 2.19 -11.15
N ASN A 505 11.13 1.43 -11.71
CA ASN A 505 9.77 1.35 -11.17
C ASN A 505 9.76 0.83 -9.73
N TYR A 506 10.58 -0.20 -9.45
CA TYR A 506 10.79 -0.68 -8.09
C TYR A 506 11.30 0.43 -7.16
N MET A 507 12.30 1.20 -7.58
CA MET A 507 12.86 2.29 -6.78
C MET A 507 11.84 3.38 -6.49
N GLU A 508 10.93 3.68 -7.42
CA GLU A 508 9.82 4.62 -7.18
C GLU A 508 8.88 4.11 -6.08
N THR A 509 8.46 2.85 -6.17
CA THR A 509 7.62 2.21 -5.14
C THR A 509 8.32 2.14 -3.78
N ALA A 510 9.57 1.68 -3.76
CA ALA A 510 10.35 1.55 -2.53
C ALA A 510 10.60 2.91 -1.87
N THR A 511 10.95 3.94 -2.66
CA THR A 511 11.18 5.30 -2.15
C THR A 511 9.90 5.90 -1.58
N ALA A 512 8.75 5.71 -2.24
CA ALA A 512 7.45 6.16 -1.73
C ALA A 512 7.14 5.55 -0.36
N ARG A 513 7.30 4.23 -0.20
CA ARG A 513 7.11 3.54 1.09
C ARG A 513 8.03 4.07 2.19
N VAL A 514 9.29 4.34 1.87
CA VAL A 514 10.26 4.91 2.82
C VAL A 514 9.91 6.36 3.19
N VAL A 515 9.34 7.14 2.27
CA VAL A 515 8.81 8.49 2.55
C VAL A 515 7.59 8.41 3.47
N ASP A 516 6.67 7.49 3.23
CA ASP A 516 5.51 7.27 4.11
C ASP A 516 5.95 6.85 5.52
N ALA A 517 6.94 5.96 5.61
CA ALA A 517 7.56 5.58 6.88
C ALA A 517 8.18 6.77 7.63
N ALA A 518 8.88 7.66 6.92
CA ALA A 518 9.42 8.89 7.49
C ALA A 518 8.30 9.81 7.99
N ALA A 519 7.18 9.90 7.27
CA ALA A 519 6.02 10.67 7.68
C ALA A 519 5.36 10.09 8.95
N THR A 520 5.24 8.76 9.07
CA THR A 520 4.78 8.08 10.28
C THR A 520 5.68 8.40 11.48
N LEU A 521 7.00 8.32 11.31
CA LEU A 521 7.96 8.69 12.36
C LEU A 521 7.88 10.18 12.74
N GLY A 522 7.69 11.07 11.78
CA GLY A 522 7.53 12.51 12.04
C GLY A 522 6.22 12.84 12.78
N ALA A 523 5.13 12.17 12.45
CA ALA A 523 3.87 12.28 13.19
C ALA A 523 4.00 11.75 14.63
N LEU A 524 4.71 10.62 14.79
CA LEU A 524 5.03 10.05 16.09
C LEU A 524 5.88 11.00 16.94
N GLN A 525 6.92 11.61 16.37
CA GLN A 525 7.77 12.62 17.01
C GLN A 525 6.93 13.81 17.50
N THR A 526 6.11 14.39 16.63
CA THR A 526 5.21 15.50 16.98
C THR A 526 4.28 15.15 18.14
N ARG A 527 3.76 13.92 18.16
CA ARG A 527 2.89 13.45 19.23
C ARG A 527 3.63 13.25 20.55
N ILE A 528 4.87 12.75 20.52
CA ILE A 528 5.72 12.64 21.72
C ILE A 528 6.05 14.02 22.27
N ASP A 529 6.41 14.99 21.42
CA ASP A 529 6.72 16.36 21.84
C ASP A 529 5.53 17.01 22.53
N MET A 530 4.32 16.86 21.98
CA MET A 530 3.10 17.35 22.62
C MET A 530 2.86 16.71 24.00
N GLN A 531 3.11 15.40 24.16
CA GLN A 531 2.96 14.73 25.44
C GLN A 531 4.03 15.16 26.45
N ALA A 532 5.28 15.33 26.01
CA ALA A 532 6.37 15.79 26.84
C ALA A 532 6.11 17.21 27.36
N GLU A 533 5.65 18.11 26.49
CA GLU A 533 5.27 19.47 26.88
C GLU A 533 4.08 19.48 27.84
N PHE A 534 3.07 18.66 27.59
CA PHE A 534 1.92 18.53 28.50
C PHE A 534 2.35 18.03 29.89
N ALA A 535 3.17 16.99 29.95
CA ALA A 535 3.70 16.45 31.21
C ALA A 535 4.52 17.50 31.97
N ALA A 536 5.40 18.23 31.29
CA ALA A 536 6.19 19.30 31.90
C ALA A 536 5.31 20.43 32.46
N ARG A 537 4.29 20.86 31.70
CA ARG A 537 3.33 21.88 32.15
C ARG A 537 2.48 21.40 33.33
N LEU A 538 2.07 20.12 33.33
CA LEU A 538 1.31 19.52 34.42
C LEU A 538 2.14 19.44 35.71
N ALA A 539 3.38 18.95 35.62
CA ALA A 539 4.30 18.92 36.75
C ALA A 539 4.49 20.32 37.36
N ALA A 540 4.77 21.34 36.52
CA ALA A 540 4.92 22.72 36.98
C ALA A 540 3.64 23.29 37.64
N SER A 541 2.46 22.92 37.14
CA SER A 541 1.18 23.32 37.74
C SER A 541 0.96 22.66 39.11
N ILE A 542 1.29 21.37 39.22
CA ILE A 542 1.23 20.61 40.47
C ILE A 542 2.22 21.18 41.48
N ASP A 543 3.46 21.49 41.08
CA ASP A 543 4.48 22.13 41.93
C ASP A 543 4.00 23.49 42.45
N SER A 544 3.42 24.33 41.58
CA SER A 544 2.80 25.59 42.00
C SER A 544 1.59 25.38 42.93
N GLY A 545 0.82 24.32 42.72
CA GLY A 545 -0.30 23.92 43.57
C GLY A 545 0.17 23.48 44.97
N ILE A 546 1.21 22.65 45.03
CA ILE A 546 1.89 22.23 46.27
C ILE A 546 2.36 23.47 47.01
N GLY A 547 3.05 24.38 46.33
CA GLY A 547 3.58 25.59 46.96
C GLY A 547 2.48 26.45 47.60
N ARG A 548 1.35 26.63 46.92
CA ARG A 548 0.19 27.33 47.50
C ARG A 548 -0.41 26.64 48.73
N LEU A 549 -0.29 25.32 48.84
CA LEU A 549 -0.80 24.57 49.99
C LEU A 549 0.15 24.62 51.18
N VAL A 550 1.46 24.54 50.94
CA VAL A 550 2.44 24.25 52.00
C VAL A 550 3.55 25.26 52.16
N ASP A 551 3.77 26.19 51.23
CA ASP A 551 4.82 27.19 51.37
C ASP A 551 4.43 28.26 52.39
N ALA A 552 5.45 28.80 53.06
CA ALA A 552 5.32 29.93 53.95
C ALA A 552 5.50 31.24 53.17
N ASP A 553 4.70 32.26 53.49
CA ASP A 553 4.99 33.62 53.02
C ASP A 553 6.22 34.13 53.79
N MET A 554 7.35 34.15 53.12
CA MET A 554 8.63 34.54 53.71
C MET A 554 8.65 36.00 54.18
N ASN A 555 7.85 36.90 53.59
CA ASN A 555 7.77 38.28 54.03
C ASN A 555 7.02 38.38 55.36
N GLU A 556 5.90 37.66 55.47
CA GLU A 556 5.12 37.60 56.70
C GLU A 556 5.89 36.89 57.81
N GLU A 557 6.41 35.68 57.57
CA GLU A 557 7.12 34.90 58.57
C GLU A 557 8.44 35.57 58.99
N SER A 558 9.15 36.26 58.09
CA SER A 558 10.35 37.03 58.48
C SER A 558 9.99 38.24 59.34
N THR A 559 8.87 38.91 59.06
CA THR A 559 8.39 40.04 59.88
C THR A 559 7.94 39.55 61.25
N ARG A 560 7.24 38.41 61.29
CA ARG A 560 6.81 37.75 62.52
C ARG A 560 7.99 37.26 63.34
N LEU A 561 9.03 36.70 62.72
CA LEU A 561 10.26 36.27 63.39
C LEU A 561 10.92 37.44 64.12
N LYS A 562 11.08 38.58 63.43
CA LYS A 562 11.64 39.81 64.03
C LYS A 562 10.78 40.35 65.17
N ALA A 563 9.46 40.31 65.03
CA ALA A 563 8.53 40.72 66.08
C ALA A 563 8.64 39.82 67.31
N LEU A 564 8.67 38.49 67.13
CA LEU A 564 8.83 37.51 68.20
C LEU A 564 10.19 37.63 68.89
N GLN A 565 11.27 37.87 68.14
CA GLN A 565 12.59 38.15 68.70
C GLN A 565 12.57 39.40 69.59
N SER A 566 11.88 40.46 69.14
CA SER A 566 11.72 41.69 69.93
C SER A 566 10.86 41.46 71.18
N GLN A 567 9.77 40.70 71.05
CA GLN A 567 8.89 40.33 72.18
C GLN A 567 9.62 39.45 73.20
N GLN A 568 10.47 38.52 72.76
CA GLN A 568 11.29 37.69 73.63
C GLN A 568 12.26 38.55 74.45
N GLN A 569 12.92 39.53 73.82
CA GLN A 569 13.80 40.47 74.52
C GLN A 569 13.04 41.28 75.57
N LEU A 570 11.85 41.79 75.24
CA LEU A 570 10.98 42.51 76.19
C LEU A 570 10.47 41.61 77.31
N ALA A 571 10.14 40.34 77.03
CA ALA A 571 9.69 39.37 78.02
C ALA A 571 10.82 38.96 78.97
N ILE A 572 12.06 38.83 78.49
CA ILE A 572 13.25 38.64 79.33
C ILE A 572 13.46 39.84 80.25
N GLN A 573 13.33 41.06 79.73
CA GLN A 573 13.39 42.28 80.54
C GLN A 573 12.26 42.34 81.58
N ALA A 574 11.02 42.03 81.19
CA ALA A 574 9.87 42.00 82.10
C ALA A 574 10.01 40.92 83.18
N LEU A 575 10.54 39.74 82.84
CA LEU A 575 10.87 38.68 83.80
C LEU A 575 11.96 39.14 84.79
N SER A 576 13.00 39.82 84.29
CA SER A 576 14.05 40.43 85.14
C SER A 576 13.47 41.47 86.11
N ILE A 577 12.57 42.33 85.62
CA ILE A 577 11.88 43.35 86.44
C ILE A 577 10.96 42.65 87.47
N SER A 578 10.19 41.66 87.05
CA SER A 578 9.28 40.89 87.93
C SER A 578 10.01 40.08 88.99
N ASN A 579 11.24 39.62 88.70
CA ASN A 579 12.13 38.99 89.68
C ASN A 579 12.77 39.98 90.66
N SER A 580 12.98 41.24 90.27
CA SER A 580 13.52 42.30 91.14
C SER A 580 12.45 43.01 92.00
N ALA A 581 11.17 42.87 91.68
CA ALA A 581 10.06 43.52 92.39
C ALA A 581 9.91 43.10 93.88
N PRO A 582 10.10 41.81 94.27
CA PRO A 582 10.11 41.40 95.68
C PRO A 582 11.23 42.07 96.49
N ASP A 583 12.40 42.31 95.88
CA ASP A 583 13.54 42.95 96.55
C ASP A 583 13.26 44.43 96.86
N MET A 584 12.62 45.17 95.95
CA MET A 584 12.17 46.55 96.21
C MET A 584 11.13 46.64 97.33
N ILE A 585 10.22 45.66 97.41
CA ILE A 585 9.21 45.61 98.49
C ILE A 585 9.88 45.27 99.83
N SER A 586 10.90 44.41 99.84
CA SER A 586 11.68 44.09 101.05
C SER A 586 12.45 45.30 101.62
N GLN A 587 12.79 46.29 100.78
CA GLN A 587 13.40 47.55 101.21
C GLN A 587 12.40 48.53 101.82
N LEU A 588 11.10 48.43 101.51
CA LEU A 588 10.03 49.27 102.08
C LEU A 588 9.55 48.80 103.48
N PHE A 589 9.86 47.56 103.86
CA PHE A 589 9.55 46.99 105.17
C PHE A 589 10.78 46.82 106.08
N ARG A 590 11.89 47.50 105.75
CA ARG A 590 13.07 47.62 106.62
C ARG A 590 13.02 48.85 107.49
#